data_AF-A0A5B0VL51-F1
#
_entry.id   AF-A0A5B0VL51-F1
#
_cell.length_a   1.000
_cell.length_b   1.000
_cell.length_c   1.000
_cell.angle_alpha   90.00
_cell.angle_beta   90.00
_cell.angle_gamma   90.00
#
_symmetry.space_group_name_H-M   'P 1'
#
loop_
_entity.id
_entity.type
_entity.pdbx_description
1 polymer ?
#
loop_
_entity_poly.entity_id
_entity_poly.type
_entity_poly.pdbx_seq_one_letter_code
_entity_poly.pdbx_strand_id
1 'polypeptide(L)'
;MKAPLFLALSVMLLGSGCTVYQSIGKSTGSFLHPVSGPDFVHIPDDSWNRNNALLYFYRTDSQWAADEIEAPSVYIDDRHYFNIRNDSYTWLEVSPGERHIAMRRPLLGLEGLNGFSLSLIADGNLNVESGHIYYLRYNELSEPGKAHPDLDPEHPLGQGDLQLVTRDYAMQAGEIVSTRFLNSDLLAPNHAATSIVEVNEDADYEKRMAALHEERELEIERLQGEGKFEPAAWYWPFGGGPTVPLEADRKIEQLETEYAQLEQERERRAEAESGDGWWIF
;
A
#
# COMPACT_ATOMS: atom_id res chain seq x y z
N MET A 1 -23.37 30.79 -30.36
CA MET A 1 -22.30 29.86 -29.93
C MET A 1 -22.04 30.07 -28.45
N LYS A 2 -22.63 29.23 -27.59
CA LYS A 2 -22.45 29.29 -26.13
C LYS A 2 -22.11 27.88 -25.66
N ALA A 3 -20.82 27.61 -25.54
CA ALA A 3 -20.30 26.47 -24.80
C ALA A 3 -18.86 26.79 -24.36
N PRO A 4 -18.69 27.52 -23.24
CA PRO A 4 -17.53 27.29 -22.40
C PRO A 4 -17.95 27.32 -20.92
N LEU A 5 -18.81 26.39 -20.52
CA LEU A 5 -19.11 26.18 -19.10
C LEU A 5 -18.97 24.71 -18.68
N PHE A 6 -19.13 23.77 -19.60
CA PHE A 6 -18.97 22.35 -19.31
C PHE A 6 -17.51 21.88 -19.20
N LEU A 7 -16.55 22.59 -19.81
CA LEU A 7 -15.13 22.20 -19.73
C LEU A 7 -14.46 22.62 -18.40
N ALA A 8 -14.95 23.70 -17.78
CA ALA A 8 -14.38 24.20 -16.52
C ALA A 8 -14.82 23.36 -15.31
N LEU A 9 -15.95 22.66 -15.40
CA LEU A 9 -16.45 21.82 -14.30
C LEU A 9 -15.76 20.44 -14.24
N SER A 10 -15.21 19.94 -15.35
CA SER A 10 -14.44 18.68 -15.36
C SER A 10 -13.02 18.80 -14.81
N VAL A 11 -12.45 20.01 -14.75
CA VAL A 11 -11.09 20.23 -14.21
C VAL A 11 -11.11 20.48 -12.70
N MET A 12 -12.23 20.95 -12.12
CA MET A 12 -12.35 21.15 -10.67
C MET A 12 -12.64 19.87 -9.86
N LEU A 13 -13.09 18.78 -10.50
CA LEU A 13 -13.37 17.51 -9.81
C LEU A 13 -12.14 16.61 -9.61
N LEU A 14 -10.99 16.95 -10.21
CA LEU A 14 -9.74 16.21 -10.02
C LEU A 14 -8.89 16.79 -8.87
N GLY A 15 -9.25 17.96 -8.33
CA GLY A 15 -8.55 18.61 -7.21
C GLY A 15 -9.12 18.30 -5.83
N SER A 16 -10.23 17.57 -5.76
CA SER A 16 -10.82 17.08 -4.51
C SER A 16 -10.56 15.58 -4.45
N GLY A 17 -9.60 15.14 -3.64
CA GLY A 17 -9.10 13.77 -3.51
C GLY A 17 -10.18 12.72 -3.17
N CYS A 18 -11.01 12.38 -4.15
CA CYS A 18 -11.94 11.27 -4.06
C CYS A 18 -11.24 9.98 -4.49
N THR A 19 -10.73 9.19 -3.53
CA THR A 19 -10.16 7.88 -3.81
C THR A 19 -11.27 6.88 -4.11
N VAL A 20 -11.26 6.29 -5.30
CA VAL A 20 -12.22 5.24 -5.71
C VAL A 20 -11.55 3.88 -5.59
N TYR A 21 -12.08 3.01 -4.73
CA TYR A 21 -11.62 1.63 -4.61
C TYR A 21 -12.44 0.73 -5.52
N GLN A 22 -11.77 0.06 -6.45
CA GLN A 22 -12.40 -0.83 -7.42
C GLN A 22 -11.43 -1.90 -7.95
N SER A 23 -11.99 -3.07 -8.25
CA SER A 23 -11.32 -4.21 -8.88
C SER A 23 -12.10 -4.71 -10.10
N ILE A 24 -12.88 -3.85 -10.77
CA ILE A 24 -13.72 -4.23 -11.92
C ILE A 24 -12.89 -5.00 -12.96
N GLY A 25 -13.32 -6.22 -13.27
CA GLY A 25 -12.65 -7.10 -14.23
C GLY A 25 -11.37 -7.79 -13.72
N LYS A 26 -10.99 -7.58 -12.45
CA LYS A 26 -9.82 -8.18 -11.80
C LYS A 26 -10.17 -9.06 -10.60
N SER A 27 -11.39 -8.94 -10.07
CA SER A 27 -11.87 -9.68 -8.90
C SER A 27 -12.28 -11.13 -9.15
N THR A 28 -11.97 -11.76 -10.28
CA THR A 28 -12.42 -13.13 -10.58
C THR A 28 -12.08 -14.10 -9.44
N GLY A 29 -13.12 -14.69 -8.85
CA GLY A 29 -13.02 -15.66 -7.76
C GLY A 29 -12.75 -17.09 -8.23
N SER A 30 -12.47 -17.97 -7.28
CA SER A 30 -12.06 -19.35 -7.55
C SER A 30 -13.14 -20.21 -8.19
N PHE A 31 -14.43 -19.89 -7.99
CA PHE A 31 -15.52 -20.61 -8.63
C PHE A 31 -15.42 -20.56 -10.17
N LEU A 32 -14.99 -19.41 -10.69
CA LEU A 32 -14.81 -19.18 -12.11
C LEU A 32 -13.42 -19.57 -12.60
N HIS A 33 -12.39 -19.32 -11.79
CA HIS A 33 -11.00 -19.53 -12.18
C HIS A 33 -10.14 -19.97 -10.98
N PRO A 34 -10.02 -21.27 -10.70
CA PRO A 34 -9.15 -21.79 -9.64
C PRO A 34 -7.69 -21.42 -9.84
N VAL A 35 -6.91 -21.37 -8.75
CA VAL A 35 -5.47 -21.11 -8.84
C VAL A 35 -4.73 -22.32 -9.39
N SER A 36 -3.81 -22.09 -10.33
CA SER A 36 -3.09 -23.16 -11.04
C SER A 36 -1.57 -23.01 -11.02
N GLY A 37 -1.05 -22.01 -10.29
CA GLY A 37 0.40 -21.81 -10.13
C GLY A 37 1.11 -22.97 -9.41
N PRO A 38 2.45 -22.93 -9.34
CA PRO A 38 3.24 -23.93 -8.62
C PRO A 38 2.90 -24.00 -7.12
N ASP A 39 3.20 -25.12 -6.48
CA ASP A 39 3.06 -25.27 -5.04
C ASP A 39 4.02 -24.33 -4.29
N PHE A 40 3.71 -24.04 -3.03
CA PHE A 40 4.51 -23.11 -2.22
C PHE A 40 5.98 -23.49 -2.14
N VAL A 41 6.81 -22.52 -2.57
CA VAL A 41 8.25 -22.49 -2.33
C VAL A 41 8.59 -21.10 -1.83
N HIS A 42 9.37 -21.04 -0.75
CA HIS A 42 9.89 -19.79 -0.23
C HIS A 42 10.76 -19.11 -1.29
N ILE A 43 10.64 -17.79 -1.45
CA ILE A 43 11.51 -17.09 -2.38
C ILE A 43 12.94 -17.14 -1.85
N PRO A 44 13.94 -17.39 -2.72
CA PRO A 44 15.33 -17.46 -2.29
C PRO A 44 15.77 -16.18 -1.56
N ASP A 45 16.59 -16.35 -0.55
CA ASP A 45 17.14 -15.27 0.29
C ASP A 45 18.00 -14.24 -0.48
N ASP A 46 18.39 -14.58 -1.70
CA ASP A 46 19.18 -13.78 -2.63
C ASP A 46 18.32 -13.19 -3.78
N SER A 47 17.02 -13.48 -3.83
CA SER A 47 16.11 -12.98 -4.88
C SER A 47 15.40 -11.67 -4.51
N TRP A 48 15.74 -11.06 -3.38
CA TRP A 48 15.15 -9.81 -2.89
C TRP A 48 16.17 -9.05 -2.03
N ASN A 49 15.97 -7.75 -1.82
CA ASN A 49 16.93 -6.91 -1.10
C ASN A 49 16.62 -6.90 0.41
N ARG A 50 17.57 -7.36 1.24
CA ARG A 50 17.40 -7.41 2.70
C ARG A 50 17.28 -6.05 3.39
N ASN A 51 17.55 -4.95 2.70
CA ASN A 51 17.22 -3.62 3.21
C ASN A 51 15.70 -3.36 3.23
N ASN A 52 14.92 -4.20 2.56
CA ASN A 52 13.46 -4.17 2.50
C ASN A 52 12.85 -5.22 3.44
N ALA A 53 11.52 -5.37 3.40
CA ALA A 53 10.80 -6.45 4.08
C ALA A 53 9.98 -7.26 3.07
N LEU A 54 9.61 -8.50 3.45
CA LEU A 54 8.73 -9.35 2.66
C LEU A 54 7.40 -9.57 3.38
N LEU A 55 6.31 -9.35 2.66
CA LEU A 55 4.98 -9.71 3.10
C LEU A 55 4.47 -10.88 2.27
N TYR A 56 4.36 -12.05 2.88
CA TYR A 56 3.61 -13.17 2.30
C TYR A 56 2.13 -13.03 2.65
N PHE A 57 1.28 -13.19 1.66
CA PHE A 57 -0.16 -13.31 1.82
C PHE A 57 -0.58 -14.69 1.39
N TYR A 58 -1.41 -15.36 2.17
CA TYR A 58 -1.94 -16.66 1.78
C TYR A 58 -3.36 -16.89 2.29
N ARG A 59 -4.14 -17.67 1.52
CA ARG A 59 -5.50 -18.08 1.83
C ARG A 59 -5.57 -19.59 1.77
N THR A 60 -5.95 -20.20 2.89
CA THR A 60 -6.11 -21.66 3.00
C THR A 60 -7.34 -22.14 2.23
N ASP A 61 -7.31 -23.40 1.77
CA ASP A 61 -8.43 -24.03 1.07
C ASP A 61 -9.70 -24.13 1.94
N SER A 62 -10.86 -23.81 1.37
CA SER A 62 -12.18 -24.10 1.95
C SER A 62 -13.27 -24.11 0.88
N GLN A 63 -14.37 -24.83 1.13
CA GLN A 63 -15.53 -24.83 0.22
C GLN A 63 -16.11 -23.43 0.04
N TRP A 64 -16.18 -22.63 1.12
CA TRP A 64 -16.65 -21.25 1.08
C TRP A 64 -15.83 -20.40 0.11
N ALA A 65 -14.50 -20.46 0.20
CA ALA A 65 -13.61 -19.73 -0.70
C ALA A 65 -13.61 -20.31 -2.12
N ALA A 66 -13.78 -21.62 -2.29
CA ALA A 66 -13.85 -22.26 -3.60
C ALA A 66 -15.10 -21.86 -4.40
N ASP A 67 -16.23 -21.64 -3.73
CA ASP A 67 -17.51 -21.24 -4.34
C ASP A 67 -17.62 -19.72 -4.55
N GLU A 68 -16.57 -18.96 -4.24
CA GLU A 68 -16.56 -17.52 -4.36
C GLU A 68 -16.43 -17.06 -5.83
N ILE A 69 -17.35 -16.18 -6.25
CA ILE A 69 -17.39 -15.60 -7.60
C ILE A 69 -16.45 -14.39 -7.70
N GLU A 70 -16.27 -13.64 -6.61
CA GLU A 70 -15.37 -12.50 -6.55
C GLU A 70 -14.38 -12.60 -5.37
N ALA A 71 -13.09 -12.67 -5.67
CA ALA A 71 -12.04 -12.78 -4.67
C ALA A 71 -11.78 -11.43 -3.96
N PRO A 72 -11.56 -11.42 -2.62
CA PRO A 72 -11.18 -10.24 -1.86
C PRO A 72 -9.92 -9.56 -2.38
N SER A 73 -9.95 -8.23 -2.41
CA SER A 73 -8.87 -7.37 -2.85
C SER A 73 -7.94 -7.00 -1.69
N VAL A 74 -6.63 -7.07 -1.93
CA VAL A 74 -5.59 -6.65 -0.99
C VAL A 74 -5.02 -5.31 -1.41
N TYR A 75 -4.92 -4.41 -0.43
CA TYR A 75 -4.37 -3.08 -0.54
C TYR A 75 -3.19 -2.90 0.41
N ILE A 76 -2.15 -2.21 -0.07
CA ILE A 76 -1.06 -1.69 0.74
C ILE A 76 -0.98 -0.19 0.49
N ASP A 77 -0.99 0.62 1.55
CA ASP A 77 -0.96 2.08 1.50
C ASP A 77 -2.03 2.63 0.53
N ASP A 78 -3.26 2.14 0.67
CA ASP A 78 -4.42 2.44 -0.16
C ASP A 78 -4.29 2.16 -1.67
N ARG A 79 -3.27 1.39 -2.09
CA ARG A 79 -3.10 0.92 -3.48
C ARG A 79 -3.49 -0.54 -3.63
N HIS A 80 -4.32 -0.85 -4.64
CA HIS A 80 -4.72 -2.22 -4.99
C HIS A 80 -3.56 -2.98 -5.64
N TYR A 81 -3.31 -4.21 -5.21
CA TYR A 81 -2.29 -5.07 -5.83
C TYR A 81 -2.88 -6.35 -6.43
N PHE A 82 -3.67 -7.09 -5.66
CA PHE A 82 -4.17 -8.40 -6.10
C PHE A 82 -5.46 -8.79 -5.42
N ASN A 83 -6.12 -9.81 -5.98
CA ASN A 83 -7.29 -10.44 -5.42
C ASN A 83 -6.92 -11.86 -4.96
N ILE A 84 -7.10 -12.16 -3.68
CA ILE A 84 -6.62 -13.42 -3.09
C ILE A 84 -7.66 -14.54 -3.25
N ARG A 85 -7.42 -15.40 -4.22
CA ARG A 85 -8.26 -16.56 -4.54
C ARG A 85 -8.07 -17.69 -3.52
N ASN A 86 -9.03 -18.61 -3.48
CA ASN A 86 -8.95 -19.84 -2.67
C ASN A 86 -7.64 -20.60 -2.92
N ASP A 87 -7.11 -21.23 -1.86
CA ASP A 87 -5.94 -22.11 -1.90
C ASP A 87 -4.71 -21.46 -2.57
N SER A 88 -4.42 -20.21 -2.21
CA SER A 88 -3.38 -19.43 -2.89
C SER A 88 -2.44 -18.69 -1.96
N TYR A 89 -1.23 -18.44 -2.45
CA TYR A 89 -0.29 -17.52 -1.83
C TYR A 89 0.35 -16.57 -2.84
N THR A 90 0.83 -15.45 -2.33
CA THR A 90 1.71 -14.54 -3.05
C THR A 90 2.58 -13.75 -2.06
N TRP A 91 3.41 -12.86 -2.58
CA TRP A 91 4.27 -12.02 -1.78
C TRP A 91 4.42 -10.62 -2.38
N LEU A 92 4.77 -9.66 -1.54
CA LEU A 92 5.20 -8.32 -1.93
C LEU A 92 6.47 -7.97 -1.15
N GLU A 93 7.49 -7.48 -1.85
CA GLU A 93 8.64 -6.84 -1.19
C GLU A 93 8.30 -5.36 -0.99
N VAL A 94 8.42 -4.87 0.25
CA VAL A 94 7.97 -3.54 0.68
C VAL A 94 9.11 -2.78 1.34
N SER A 95 9.12 -1.45 1.25
CA SER A 95 10.11 -0.67 2.00
C SER A 95 9.83 -0.75 3.51
N PRO A 96 10.84 -0.63 4.39
CA PRO A 96 10.64 -0.64 5.84
C PRO A 96 9.81 0.56 6.31
N GLY A 97 9.05 0.37 7.39
CA GLY A 97 8.22 1.42 8.00
C GLY A 97 6.78 0.97 8.28
N GLU A 98 5.92 1.92 8.63
CA GLU A 98 4.50 1.63 8.83
C GLU A 98 3.81 1.43 7.47
N ARG A 99 3.27 0.24 7.23
CA ARG A 99 2.47 -0.11 6.05
C ARG A 99 1.02 -0.26 6.43
N HIS A 100 0.13 0.44 5.76
CA HIS A 100 -1.31 0.27 5.93
C HIS A 100 -1.78 -0.91 5.09
N ILE A 101 -2.33 -1.95 5.72
CA ILE A 101 -2.80 -3.16 5.06
C ILE A 101 -4.32 -3.22 5.19
N ALA A 102 -5.00 -3.25 4.05
CA ALA A 102 -6.45 -3.39 4.02
C ALA A 102 -6.87 -4.52 3.07
N MET A 103 -7.93 -5.23 3.45
CA MET A 103 -8.59 -6.21 2.60
C MET A 103 -10.05 -5.85 2.44
N ARG A 104 -10.53 -5.83 1.20
CA ARG A 104 -11.88 -5.38 0.84
C ARG A 104 -12.57 -6.44 0.00
N ARG A 105 -13.84 -6.72 0.29
CA ARG A 105 -14.67 -7.59 -0.54
C ARG A 105 -15.33 -6.75 -1.63
N PRO A 106 -15.06 -7.03 -2.91
CA PRO A 106 -15.75 -6.36 -4.00
C PRO A 106 -17.21 -6.81 -4.09
N LEU A 107 -18.06 -5.90 -4.58
CA LEU A 107 -19.42 -6.17 -5.03
C LEU A 107 -19.55 -5.67 -6.46
N LEU A 108 -19.51 -6.60 -7.44
CA LEU A 108 -19.42 -6.30 -8.87
C LEU A 108 -18.20 -5.43 -9.21
N GLY A 109 -17.08 -5.70 -8.54
CA GLY A 109 -15.82 -4.95 -8.68
C GLY A 109 -15.80 -3.55 -8.09
N LEU A 110 -16.88 -3.07 -7.45
CA LEU A 110 -16.88 -1.84 -6.66
C LEU A 110 -16.58 -2.17 -5.20
N GLU A 111 -15.71 -1.39 -4.56
CA GLU A 111 -15.24 -1.68 -3.20
C GLU A 111 -15.39 -0.51 -2.23
N GLY A 112 -15.39 0.73 -2.72
CA GLY A 112 -15.56 1.90 -1.85
C GLY A 112 -15.25 3.25 -2.50
N LEU A 113 -15.52 4.31 -1.75
CA LEU A 113 -15.23 5.70 -2.08
C LEU A 113 -14.73 6.42 -0.80
N ASN A 114 -13.52 6.97 -0.82
CA ASN A 114 -12.88 7.61 0.35
C ASN A 114 -12.87 6.68 1.56
N GLY A 115 -13.20 7.16 2.76
CA GLY A 115 -13.29 6.34 3.97
C GLY A 115 -14.47 5.36 4.02
N PHE A 116 -15.29 5.25 2.98
CA PHE A 116 -16.40 4.30 2.92
C PHE A 116 -16.02 3.07 2.10
N SER A 117 -15.94 1.91 2.75
CA SER A 117 -15.83 0.61 2.09
C SER A 117 -17.18 -0.12 2.11
N LEU A 118 -17.56 -0.73 0.98
CA LEU A 118 -18.78 -1.53 0.86
C LEU A 118 -18.73 -2.78 1.73
N SER A 119 -17.54 -3.36 1.91
CA SER A 119 -17.29 -4.49 2.79
C SER A 119 -15.79 -4.58 3.09
N LEU A 120 -15.41 -4.08 4.27
CA LEU A 120 -14.06 -4.14 4.80
C LEU A 120 -13.88 -5.46 5.56
N ILE A 121 -12.89 -6.24 5.18
CA ILE A 121 -12.53 -7.51 5.82
C ILE A 121 -11.49 -7.26 6.91
N ALA A 122 -10.47 -6.46 6.58
CA ALA A 122 -9.41 -6.10 7.51
C ALA A 122 -8.85 -4.71 7.17
N ASP A 123 -8.35 -4.03 8.19
CA ASP A 123 -7.77 -2.69 8.10
C ASP A 123 -6.83 -2.50 9.30
N GLY A 124 -5.53 -2.52 9.06
CA GLY A 124 -4.54 -2.42 10.12
C GLY A 124 -3.19 -1.92 9.62
N ASN A 125 -2.48 -1.23 10.49
CA ASN A 125 -1.10 -0.81 10.23
C ASN A 125 -0.14 -1.88 10.72
N LEU A 126 0.87 -2.20 9.92
CA LEU A 126 1.96 -3.09 10.30
C LEU A 126 3.27 -2.33 10.19
N ASN A 127 4.03 -2.23 11.28
CA ASN A 127 5.39 -1.70 11.23
C ASN A 127 6.33 -2.81 10.75
N VAL A 128 6.81 -2.70 9.51
CA VAL A 128 7.67 -3.71 8.87
C VAL A 128 9.14 -3.32 8.99
N GLU A 129 9.96 -4.29 9.36
CA GLU A 129 11.40 -4.10 9.58
C GLU A 129 12.23 -4.66 8.43
N SER A 130 13.34 -3.98 8.13
CA SER A 130 14.33 -4.46 7.15
C SER A 130 14.79 -5.89 7.49
N GLY A 131 14.86 -6.73 6.47
CA GLY A 131 15.33 -8.12 6.55
C GLY A 131 14.29 -9.10 7.09
N HIS A 132 13.10 -8.63 7.49
CA HIS A 132 12.08 -9.48 8.09
C HIS A 132 11.07 -9.98 7.04
N ILE A 133 10.49 -11.15 7.35
CA ILE A 133 9.47 -11.80 6.52
C ILE A 133 8.23 -12.00 7.40
N TYR A 134 7.11 -11.47 6.93
CA TYR A 134 5.82 -11.50 7.62
C TYR A 134 4.84 -12.39 6.85
N TYR A 135 3.96 -13.08 7.57
CA TYR A 135 2.97 -13.99 6.97
C TYR A 135 1.56 -13.55 7.35
N LEU A 136 0.80 -13.09 6.37
CA LEU A 136 -0.58 -12.66 6.50
C LEU A 136 -1.49 -13.78 6.01
N ARG A 137 -2.14 -14.43 6.98
CA ARG A 137 -3.07 -15.52 6.79
C ARG A 137 -4.48 -14.98 6.61
N TYR A 138 -5.15 -15.37 5.53
CA TYR A 138 -6.56 -15.08 5.30
C TYR A 138 -7.42 -16.34 5.39
N ASN A 139 -8.39 -16.35 6.31
CA ASN A 139 -9.37 -17.44 6.45
C ASN A 139 -10.63 -16.94 7.17
N GLU A 140 -11.80 -17.13 6.56
CA GLU A 140 -13.10 -16.63 7.07
C GLU A 140 -13.85 -17.64 7.95
N LEU A 141 -13.34 -18.87 8.07
CA LEU A 141 -14.02 -19.96 8.78
C LEU A 141 -13.33 -20.33 10.10
N SER A 142 -12.05 -19.99 10.24
CA SER A 142 -11.24 -20.38 11.38
C SER A 142 -10.11 -19.40 11.64
N GLU A 143 -9.98 -18.99 12.88
CA GLU A 143 -8.83 -18.27 13.41
C GLU A 143 -7.64 -19.22 13.65
N PRO A 144 -6.40 -18.71 13.64
CA PRO A 144 -5.23 -19.49 14.02
C PRO A 144 -5.34 -19.90 15.49
N GLY A 145 -4.83 -21.09 15.82
CA GLY A 145 -4.89 -21.61 17.19
C GLY A 145 -4.13 -20.78 18.23
N LYS A 146 -3.31 -19.82 17.80
CA LYS A 146 -2.61 -18.84 18.64
C LYS A 146 -2.50 -17.50 17.90
N ALA A 147 -2.77 -16.41 18.58
CA ALA A 147 -2.48 -15.06 18.10
C ALA A 147 -0.96 -14.83 17.97
N HIS A 148 -0.57 -13.84 17.17
CA HIS A 148 0.82 -13.42 17.07
C HIS A 148 1.32 -12.89 18.42
N PRO A 149 2.45 -13.40 18.96
CA PRO A 149 2.88 -13.07 20.32
C PRO A 149 3.28 -11.60 20.50
N ASP A 150 3.74 -10.95 19.43
CA ASP A 150 4.23 -9.57 19.46
C ASP A 150 3.17 -8.53 19.08
N LEU A 151 1.96 -8.96 18.71
CA LEU A 151 0.87 -8.04 18.43
C LEU A 151 0.05 -7.77 19.70
N ASP A 152 -0.48 -6.55 19.79
CA ASP A 152 -1.50 -6.23 20.78
C ASP A 152 -2.74 -7.13 20.57
N PRO A 153 -3.38 -7.64 21.63
CA PRO A 153 -4.60 -8.45 21.52
C PRO A 153 -5.73 -7.80 20.72
N GLU A 154 -5.82 -6.46 20.71
CA GLU A 154 -6.83 -5.70 19.96
C GLU A 154 -6.31 -5.24 18.58
N HIS A 155 -5.08 -5.59 18.21
CA HIS A 155 -4.50 -5.22 16.92
C HIS A 155 -5.38 -5.75 15.78
N PRO A 156 -5.74 -4.96 14.76
CA PRO A 156 -6.61 -5.41 13.68
C PRO A 156 -6.08 -6.61 12.89
N LEU A 157 -4.75 -6.78 12.81
CA LEU A 157 -4.11 -7.96 12.22
C LEU A 157 -3.86 -9.10 13.23
N GLY A 158 -4.32 -8.98 14.47
CA GLY A 158 -4.28 -10.05 15.48
C GLY A 158 -5.58 -10.87 15.54
N GLN A 159 -6.68 -10.32 15.02
CA GLN A 159 -8.04 -10.88 15.08
C GLN A 159 -8.76 -10.75 13.73
N GLY A 160 -9.90 -11.42 13.56
CA GLY A 160 -10.67 -11.38 12.32
C GLY A 160 -10.11 -12.29 11.22
N ASP A 161 -10.49 -12.04 9.96
CA ASP A 161 -10.23 -13.01 8.89
C ASP A 161 -8.81 -12.91 8.31
N LEU A 162 -8.19 -11.71 8.30
CA LEU A 162 -6.80 -11.49 7.88
C LEU A 162 -5.92 -11.25 9.10
N GLN A 163 -5.03 -12.20 9.40
CA GLN A 163 -4.21 -12.19 10.61
C GLN A 163 -2.73 -12.36 10.28
N LEU A 164 -1.88 -11.58 10.96
CA LEU A 164 -0.45 -11.83 10.98
C LEU A 164 -0.20 -13.09 11.82
N VAL A 165 0.57 -14.02 11.28
CA VAL A 165 0.96 -15.26 11.94
C VAL A 165 2.48 -15.40 11.96
N THR A 166 2.98 -16.13 12.95
CA THR A 166 4.41 -16.43 13.02
C THR A 166 4.81 -17.36 11.88
N ARG A 167 6.10 -17.35 11.52
CA ARG A 167 6.65 -18.30 10.55
C ARG A 167 6.35 -19.76 10.92
N ASP A 168 6.52 -20.10 12.20
CA ASP A 168 6.27 -21.47 12.67
C ASP A 168 4.81 -21.90 12.50
N TYR A 169 3.87 -20.96 12.62
CA TYR A 169 2.46 -21.21 12.33
C TYR A 169 2.23 -21.34 10.82
N ALA A 170 2.69 -20.38 10.03
CA ALA A 170 2.52 -20.38 8.57
C ALA A 170 3.07 -21.66 7.90
N MET A 171 4.14 -22.24 8.45
CA MET A 171 4.80 -23.43 7.90
C MET A 171 4.13 -24.76 8.30
N GLN A 172 3.01 -24.75 9.03
CA GLN A 172 2.28 -25.97 9.39
C GLN A 172 1.59 -26.60 8.18
N ALA A 173 1.34 -27.91 8.24
CA ALA A 173 0.55 -28.59 7.22
C ALA A 173 -0.87 -28.02 7.18
N GLY A 174 -1.35 -27.66 5.97
CA GLY A 174 -2.66 -27.03 5.78
C GLY A 174 -2.63 -25.49 5.80
N GLU A 175 -1.47 -24.88 6.07
CA GLU A 175 -1.27 -23.43 6.00
C GLU A 175 -0.59 -23.04 4.68
N ILE A 176 0.39 -22.13 4.65
CA ILE A 176 0.95 -21.62 3.38
C ILE A 176 1.58 -22.74 2.53
N VAL A 177 2.15 -23.76 3.16
CA VAL A 177 2.86 -24.86 2.49
C VAL A 177 1.95 -25.75 1.65
N SER A 178 0.63 -25.73 1.88
CA SER A 178 -0.34 -26.46 1.05
C SER A 178 -0.93 -25.63 -0.08
N THR A 179 -0.64 -24.32 -0.13
CA THR A 179 -1.23 -23.40 -1.10
C THR A 179 -0.44 -23.35 -2.41
N ARG A 180 -1.08 -22.77 -3.44
CA ARG A 180 -0.52 -22.61 -4.78
C ARG A 180 -0.22 -21.15 -5.10
N PHE A 181 0.77 -20.89 -5.92
CA PHE A 181 1.16 -19.53 -6.27
C PHE A 181 0.04 -18.83 -7.06
N LEU A 182 -0.30 -17.62 -6.65
CA LEU A 182 -1.33 -16.78 -7.27
C LEU A 182 -0.84 -16.23 -8.63
N ASN A 183 -0.91 -17.06 -9.66
CA ASN A 183 -0.53 -16.68 -11.01
C ASN A 183 -1.42 -15.54 -11.54
N SER A 184 -0.82 -14.65 -12.34
CA SER A 184 -1.51 -13.59 -13.07
C SER A 184 -1.80 -14.05 -14.50
N ASP A 185 -3.04 -13.86 -14.97
CA ASP A 185 -3.46 -14.24 -16.33
C ASP A 185 -4.58 -13.31 -16.84
N LEU A 186 -5.11 -13.60 -18.03
CA LEU A 186 -6.14 -12.77 -18.67
C LEU A 186 -7.48 -12.76 -17.94
N LEU A 187 -7.80 -13.81 -17.16
CA LEU A 187 -9.06 -13.93 -16.44
C LEU A 187 -8.95 -13.42 -15.00
N ALA A 188 -7.75 -13.46 -14.42
CA ALA A 188 -7.45 -12.99 -13.07
C ALA A 188 -6.12 -12.21 -13.04
N PRO A 189 -6.05 -11.01 -13.65
CA PRO A 189 -4.84 -10.21 -13.66
C PRO A 189 -4.56 -9.68 -12.24
N ASN A 190 -3.30 -9.78 -11.81
CA ASN A 190 -2.82 -9.25 -10.54
C ASN A 190 -1.41 -8.65 -10.65
N HIS A 191 -1.07 -7.80 -9.68
CA HIS A 191 0.24 -7.19 -9.49
C HIS A 191 0.88 -7.68 -8.19
N ALA A 192 1.00 -9.00 -8.06
CA ALA A 192 1.64 -9.63 -6.92
C ALA A 192 3.00 -10.22 -7.30
N ALA A 193 3.71 -10.77 -6.31
CA ALA A 193 5.03 -11.37 -6.48
C ALA A 193 6.06 -10.42 -7.09
N THR A 194 6.06 -9.18 -6.59
CA THR A 194 6.90 -8.09 -7.08
C THR A 194 7.38 -7.23 -5.92
N SER A 195 8.43 -6.46 -6.18
CA SER A 195 8.82 -5.34 -5.34
C SER A 195 7.88 -4.16 -5.55
N ILE A 196 7.45 -3.55 -4.45
CA ILE A 196 6.65 -2.31 -4.42
C ILE A 196 7.35 -1.23 -3.58
N VAL A 197 8.64 -1.42 -3.31
CA VAL A 197 9.50 -0.55 -2.49
C VAL A 197 9.48 0.89 -2.99
N GLU A 198 9.69 1.11 -4.29
CA GLU A 198 9.68 2.46 -4.87
C GLU A 198 8.31 3.13 -4.70
N VAL A 199 7.23 2.36 -4.89
CA VAL A 199 5.86 2.82 -4.67
C VAL A 199 5.63 3.21 -3.21
N ASN A 200 6.11 2.42 -2.24
CA ASN A 200 5.96 2.74 -0.83
C ASN A 200 6.77 3.99 -0.46
N GLU A 201 8.00 4.11 -0.94
CA GLU A 201 8.87 5.28 -0.69
C GLU A 201 8.25 6.57 -1.23
N ASP A 202 7.66 6.54 -2.43
CA ASP A 202 6.97 7.69 -3.03
C ASP A 202 5.73 8.07 -2.20
N ALA A 203 4.92 7.08 -1.79
CA ALA A 203 3.76 7.30 -0.95
C ALA A 203 4.14 7.85 0.44
N ASP A 204 5.23 7.35 1.03
CA ASP A 204 5.77 7.84 2.30
C ASP A 204 6.26 9.29 2.19
N TYR A 205 6.86 9.66 1.06
CA TYR A 205 7.27 11.03 0.78
C TYR A 205 6.05 11.94 0.67
N GLU A 206 5.05 11.58 -0.13
CA GLU A 206 3.81 12.35 -0.29
C GLU A 206 3.09 12.55 1.04
N LYS A 207 2.94 11.49 1.85
CA LYS A 207 2.32 11.53 3.18
C LYS A 207 3.07 12.46 4.14
N ARG A 208 4.41 12.33 4.19
CA ARG A 208 5.25 13.18 5.05
C ARG A 208 5.22 14.64 4.60
N MET A 209 5.24 14.90 3.29
CA MET A 209 5.17 16.25 2.75
C MET A 209 3.84 16.92 3.09
N ALA A 210 2.72 16.20 2.93
CA ALA A 210 1.40 16.69 3.31
C ALA A 210 1.32 17.03 4.81
N ALA A 211 1.84 16.16 5.68
CA ALA A 211 1.88 16.40 7.12
C ALA A 211 2.74 17.62 7.49
N LEU A 212 3.90 17.81 6.83
CA LEU A 212 4.76 18.97 7.05
C LEU A 212 4.12 20.28 6.58
N HIS A 213 3.34 20.25 5.50
CA HIS A 213 2.57 21.41 5.07
C HIS A 213 1.48 21.78 6.09
N GLU A 214 0.79 20.80 6.67
CA GLU A 214 -0.16 21.04 7.76
C GLU A 214 0.53 21.60 9.01
N GLU A 215 1.66 21.01 9.42
CA GLU A 215 2.49 21.54 10.53
C GLU A 215 2.90 23.00 10.27
N ARG A 216 3.26 23.33 9.03
CA ARG A 216 3.64 24.68 8.62
C ARG A 216 2.49 25.67 8.76
N GLU A 217 1.28 25.29 8.36
CA GLU A 217 0.08 26.15 8.50
C GLU A 217 -0.22 26.44 9.98
N LEU A 218 -0.16 25.41 10.82
CA LEU A 218 -0.35 25.53 12.27
C LEU A 218 0.75 26.38 12.93
N GLU A 219 2.00 26.25 12.46
CA GLU A 219 3.10 27.08 12.93
C GLU A 219 2.89 28.56 12.59
N ILE A 220 2.41 28.86 11.38
CA ILE A 220 2.08 30.23 10.96
C ILE A 220 0.94 30.81 11.81
N GLU A 221 -0.12 30.05 12.05
CA GLU A 221 -1.24 30.47 12.90
C GLU A 221 -0.76 30.81 14.32
N ARG A 222 0.11 29.97 14.89
CA ARG A 222 0.75 30.23 16.18
C ARG A 222 1.56 31.52 16.17
N LEU A 223 2.39 31.73 15.14
CA LEU A 223 3.19 32.96 15.01
C LEU A 223 2.34 34.22 14.85
N GLN A 224 1.18 34.13 14.17
CA GLN A 224 0.21 35.22 14.11
C GLN A 224 -0.34 35.56 15.50
N GLY A 225 -0.70 34.56 16.29
CA GLY A 225 -1.13 34.75 17.68
C GLY A 225 -0.05 35.35 18.59
N GLU A 226 1.23 35.03 18.32
CA GLU A 226 2.39 35.58 19.04
C GLU A 226 2.82 36.98 18.56
N GLY A 227 2.19 37.53 17.52
CA GLY A 227 2.59 38.80 16.91
C GLY A 227 3.93 38.73 16.15
N LYS A 228 4.39 37.53 15.82
CA LYS A 228 5.60 37.24 15.03
C LYS A 228 5.30 37.02 13.54
N PHE A 229 4.23 37.65 13.06
CA PHE A 229 3.80 37.59 11.68
C PHE A 229 3.48 39.01 11.21
N GLU A 230 4.14 39.45 10.16
CA GLU A 230 3.86 40.74 9.54
C GLU A 230 2.71 40.61 8.55
N PRO A 231 1.62 41.38 8.69
CA PRO A 231 0.51 41.33 7.75
C PRO A 231 0.89 41.93 6.40
N ALA A 232 0.22 41.47 5.35
CA ALA A 232 0.36 42.03 4.02
C ALA A 232 0.03 43.54 4.00
N ALA A 233 0.85 44.32 3.30
CA ALA A 233 0.55 45.72 3.06
C ALA A 233 -0.65 45.86 2.09
N TRP A 234 -1.49 46.88 2.28
CA TRP A 234 -2.71 47.07 1.45
C TRP A 234 -2.43 47.21 -0.05
N TYR A 235 -1.26 47.71 -0.43
CA TYR A 235 -0.82 47.88 -1.83
C TYR A 235 -0.09 46.63 -2.38
N TRP A 236 0.20 45.65 -1.53
CA TRP A 236 0.86 44.40 -1.88
C TRP A 236 0.24 43.22 -1.09
N PRO A 237 -0.94 42.73 -1.51
CA PRO A 237 -1.71 41.72 -0.77
C PRO A 237 -1.05 40.33 -0.74
N PHE A 238 0.01 40.12 -1.53
CA PHE A 238 0.85 38.93 -1.52
C PHE A 238 2.09 39.09 -0.62
N GLY A 239 2.22 40.20 0.09
CA GLY A 239 3.27 40.46 1.07
C GLY A 239 2.95 39.96 2.47
N GLY A 240 3.87 40.21 3.39
CA GLY A 240 3.74 39.71 4.76
C GLY A 240 4.28 38.29 4.90
N GLY A 241 4.45 37.85 6.14
CA GLY A 241 5.06 36.57 6.44
C GLY A 241 5.56 36.47 7.87
N PRO A 242 6.05 35.29 8.27
CA PRO A 242 6.65 35.10 9.57
C PRO A 242 7.92 35.95 9.71
N THR A 243 8.12 36.55 10.88
CA THR A 243 9.33 37.35 11.20
C THR A 243 10.49 36.49 11.69
N VAL A 244 10.25 35.19 11.87
CA VAL A 244 11.23 34.17 12.27
C VAL A 244 11.20 33.03 11.25
N PRO A 245 12.32 32.31 11.05
CA PRO A 245 12.33 31.11 10.23
C PRO A 245 11.36 30.05 10.79
N LEU A 246 10.63 29.37 9.89
CA LEU A 246 9.73 28.28 10.27
C LEU A 246 10.54 27.00 10.48
N GLU A 247 10.24 26.25 11.53
CA GLU A 247 10.81 24.92 11.73
C GLU A 247 10.30 23.96 10.65
N ALA A 248 9.03 24.08 10.26
CA ALA A 248 8.45 23.26 9.20
C ALA A 248 9.14 23.46 7.84
N ASP A 249 9.53 24.69 7.48
CA ASP A 249 10.26 24.96 6.22
C ASP A 249 11.60 24.20 6.18
N ARG A 250 12.31 24.15 7.31
CA ARG A 250 13.58 23.39 7.41
C ARG A 250 13.37 21.89 7.25
N LYS A 251 12.28 21.35 7.81
CA LYS A 251 11.93 19.93 7.66
C LYS A 251 11.54 19.60 6.22
N ILE A 252 10.80 20.49 5.55
CA ILE A 252 10.42 20.34 4.13
C ILE A 252 11.67 20.28 3.26
N GLU A 253 12.59 21.25 3.40
CA GLU A 253 13.85 21.27 2.63
C GLU A 253 14.70 20.02 2.86
N GLN A 254 14.75 19.53 4.11
CA GLN A 254 15.42 18.28 4.42
C GLN A 254 14.77 17.09 3.72
N LEU A 255 13.44 16.97 3.78
CA LEU A 255 12.70 15.89 3.14
C LEU A 255 12.85 15.90 1.61
N GLU A 256 12.79 17.07 0.98
CA GLU A 256 13.05 17.25 -0.47
C GLU A 256 14.47 16.79 -0.83
N THR A 257 15.46 17.13 0.00
CA THR A 257 16.85 16.73 -0.22
C THR A 257 17.03 15.21 -0.09
N GLU A 258 16.43 14.60 0.93
CA GLU A 258 16.46 13.14 1.13
C GLU A 258 15.80 12.41 -0.05
N TYR A 259 14.65 12.90 -0.52
CA TYR A 259 13.94 12.31 -1.65
C TYR A 259 14.71 12.49 -2.98
N ALA A 260 15.32 13.65 -3.21
CA ALA A 260 16.17 13.87 -4.39
C ALA A 260 17.41 12.95 -4.40
N GLN A 261 17.98 12.64 -3.24
CA GLN A 261 19.08 11.67 -3.14
C GLN A 261 18.61 10.25 -3.49
N LEU A 262 17.42 9.88 -3.05
CA LEU A 262 16.79 8.59 -3.37
C LEU A 262 16.54 8.47 -4.88
N GLU A 263 15.97 9.49 -5.52
CA GLU A 263 15.78 9.52 -6.97
C GLU A 263 17.11 9.35 -7.73
N GLN A 264 18.16 10.06 -7.31
CA GLN A 264 19.50 9.92 -7.90
C GLN A 264 20.11 8.51 -7.70
N GLU A 265 19.80 7.83 -6.59
CA GLU A 265 20.21 6.43 -6.39
C GLU A 265 19.46 5.49 -7.34
N ARG A 266 18.15 5.68 -7.51
CA ARG A 266 17.33 4.91 -8.45
C ARG A 266 17.79 5.10 -9.89
N GLU A 267 18.07 6.32 -10.31
CA GLU A 267 18.62 6.63 -11.64
C GLU A 267 19.94 5.90 -11.87
N ARG A 268 20.89 5.98 -10.91
CA ARG A 268 22.17 5.27 -11.00
C ARG A 268 22.00 3.75 -11.08
N ARG A 269 21.04 3.17 -10.35
CA ARG A 269 20.71 1.74 -10.42
C ARG A 269 20.17 1.37 -11.79
N ALA A 270 19.20 2.13 -12.32
CA ALA A 270 18.63 1.90 -13.64
C ALA A 270 19.67 2.04 -14.77
N GLU A 271 20.60 3.00 -14.65
CA GLU A 271 21.74 3.14 -15.57
C GLU A 271 22.69 1.95 -15.50
N ALA A 272 22.98 1.41 -14.31
CA ALA A 272 23.82 0.22 -14.16
C ALA A 272 23.15 -1.03 -14.76
N GLU A 273 21.86 -1.22 -14.51
CA GLU A 273 21.08 -2.35 -15.06
C GLU A 273 20.92 -2.27 -16.58
N SER A 274 20.77 -1.06 -17.14
CA SER A 274 20.70 -0.85 -18.59
C SER A 274 22.06 -0.86 -19.27
N GLY A 275 23.13 -0.50 -18.57
CA GLY A 275 24.52 -0.49 -19.05
C GLY A 275 25.12 -1.88 -19.28
N ASP A 276 24.64 -2.90 -18.57
CA ASP A 276 25.04 -4.31 -18.75
C ASP A 276 24.35 -4.99 -19.96
N GLY A 277 23.39 -4.32 -20.60
CA GLY A 277 22.56 -4.84 -21.70
C GLY A 277 23.08 -4.59 -23.12
N TRP A 278 24.36 -4.23 -23.32
CA TRP A 278 24.95 -4.05 -24.66
C TRP A 278 26.07 -5.05 -24.97
N TRP A 279 25.67 -6.31 -25.22
CA TRP A 279 26.47 -7.26 -26.00
C TRP A 279 25.67 -7.81 -27.18
N ILE A 280 26.36 -7.83 -28.31
CA ILE A 280 25.93 -8.09 -29.68
C ILE A 280 25.55 -9.57 -29.86
N PHE A 281 24.35 -9.85 -30.37
CA PHE A 281 24.07 -10.90 -31.37
C PHE A 281 22.96 -10.43 -32.31
#